data_AF-A0A2D1QZ22-F1
#
_entry.id   AF-A0A2D1QZ22-F1
#
_cell.length_a   1.000
_cell.length_b   1.000
_cell.length_c   1.000
_cell.angle_alpha   90.00
_cell.angle_beta   90.00
_cell.angle_gamma   90.00
#
_symmetry.space_group_name_H-M   'P 1'
#
loop_
_entity.id
_entity.type
_entity.pdbx_description
1 polymer ?
#
loop_
_entity_poly.entity_id
_entity_poly.type
_entity_poly.pdbx_seq_one_letter_code
_entity_poly.pdbx_strand_id
1 'polypeptide(L)'
;MRSSTTMFDTRTAELMRLAPSMPGLNADDLPKTLTRHYARLVSNRLAGAADQPGEEDEWPVDRIADVYEIVASLEAKPELRRAAAFVAGTAQQIIARRARAASVPLATQLIDRDGVDASVAASLLFLAAEQYADANEAGGAIVIPQAGLTEARELGRHVRDLVRGNLGAILERRDSSVERRRAPPKDGRLQRSALRAMLSALGQGVEHLAAHLLAGADEEAHLSAATAAFKQVLALSSQVGSVPLMLASKREGVEAPLVTRYLGPAHLASLLLLAAGGIAEAALTRLPAPAGADGDFWERWLRFRADQTPYVWRNHREAIAREFHLPGKSAVLVLPTGAGKTTVSVLKIAGTLARGKKVVFLAPTHALVDQLTDDLQALFPADQFALQVSGDFDSLLLDDAQLKDIEVMTPERCLAMLSFAPEAFAQGFC
;
A
#
# COMPACT_ATOMS: atom_id res chain seq x y z
N MET A 1 -30.62 -11.22 21.17
CA MET A 1 -29.77 -10.54 20.16
C MET A 1 -28.59 -11.46 19.85
N ARG A 2 -28.62 -12.18 18.73
CA ARG A 2 -27.44 -12.94 18.28
C ARG A 2 -26.47 -11.93 17.71
N SER A 3 -25.31 -11.75 18.34
CA SER A 3 -24.18 -11.05 17.74
C SER A 3 -23.84 -11.83 16.45
N SER A 4 -24.15 -11.26 15.29
CA SER A 4 -23.68 -11.82 14.02
C SER A 4 -22.19 -11.54 13.98
N THR A 5 -21.37 -12.55 14.25
CA THR A 5 -19.90 -12.45 14.17
C THR A 5 -19.51 -12.04 12.76
N THR A 6 -19.12 -10.78 12.57
CA THR A 6 -18.57 -10.28 11.32
C THR A 6 -17.08 -10.63 11.25
N MET A 7 -16.54 -10.84 10.05
CA MET A 7 -15.09 -11.09 9.89
C MET A 7 -14.23 -9.87 10.21
N PHE A 8 -14.85 -8.68 10.22
CA PHE A 8 -14.19 -7.39 10.40
C PHE A 8 -14.19 -6.96 11.86
N ASP A 9 -13.09 -6.34 12.31
CA ASP A 9 -13.05 -5.63 13.58
C ASP A 9 -13.91 -4.36 13.53
N THR A 10 -14.13 -3.73 14.68
CA THR A 10 -15.00 -2.56 14.82
C THR A 10 -14.61 -1.40 13.91
N ARG A 11 -13.31 -1.07 13.79
CA ARG A 11 -12.85 0.07 12.97
C ARG A 11 -13.00 -0.20 11.49
N THR A 12 -12.69 -1.42 11.05
CA THR A 12 -12.88 -1.82 9.66
C THR A 12 -14.36 -1.85 9.29
N ALA A 13 -15.22 -2.35 10.18
CA ALA A 13 -16.67 -2.30 9.99
C ALA A 13 -17.18 -0.85 9.93
N GLU A 14 -16.69 0.06 10.76
CA GLU A 14 -17.01 1.49 10.69
C GLU A 14 -16.60 2.11 9.36
N LEU A 15 -15.38 1.82 8.87
CA LEU A 15 -14.94 2.27 7.54
C LEU A 15 -15.89 1.83 6.45
N MET A 16 -16.33 0.56 6.46
CA MET A 16 -17.26 0.03 5.47
C MET A 16 -18.63 0.75 5.51
N ARG A 17 -19.15 1.04 6.71
CA ARG A 17 -20.43 1.73 6.88
C ARG A 17 -20.42 3.19 6.41
N LEU A 18 -19.23 3.78 6.25
CA LEU A 18 -19.10 5.10 5.64
C LEU A 18 -19.33 5.07 4.13
N ALA A 19 -19.30 3.91 3.47
CA ALA A 19 -19.53 3.85 2.04
C ALA A 19 -20.99 4.26 1.70
N PRO A 20 -21.25 4.93 0.56
CA PRO A 20 -22.60 5.33 0.19
C PRO A 20 -23.55 4.14 0.05
N SER A 21 -24.76 4.24 0.60
CA SER A 21 -25.80 3.22 0.39
C SER A 21 -26.26 3.19 -1.07
N MET A 22 -26.66 2.01 -1.53
CA MET A 22 -27.18 1.78 -2.88
C MET A 22 -28.64 1.33 -2.83
N PRO A 23 -29.43 1.51 -3.90
CA PRO A 23 -30.75 0.92 -3.99
C PRO A 23 -30.70 -0.60 -3.73
N GLY A 24 -31.36 -1.07 -2.67
CA GLY A 24 -31.36 -2.48 -2.26
C GLY A 24 -30.14 -2.93 -1.42
N LEU A 25 -29.21 -2.03 -1.08
CA LEU A 25 -28.06 -2.33 -0.22
C LEU A 25 -27.73 -1.16 0.71
N ASN A 26 -28.11 -1.30 1.98
CA ASN A 26 -27.76 -0.35 3.02
C ASN A 26 -26.27 -0.52 3.41
N ALA A 27 -25.57 0.61 3.57
CA ALA A 27 -24.18 0.66 4.04
C ALA A 27 -23.97 -0.07 5.37
N ASP A 28 -24.95 -0.02 6.29
CA ASP A 28 -24.90 -0.72 7.58
C ASP A 28 -24.78 -2.25 7.45
N ASP A 29 -25.28 -2.79 6.34
CA ASP A 29 -25.28 -4.22 6.06
C ASP A 29 -24.03 -4.70 5.32
N LEU A 30 -23.20 -3.79 4.78
CA LEU A 30 -21.99 -4.12 4.03
C LEU A 30 -21.05 -5.10 4.76
N PRO A 31 -20.70 -4.90 6.04
CA PRO A 31 -19.83 -5.84 6.76
C PRO A 31 -20.42 -7.25 6.80
N LYS A 32 -21.74 -7.37 7.00
CA LYS A 32 -22.42 -8.67 7.06
C LYS A 32 -22.52 -9.32 5.69
N THR A 33 -22.86 -8.53 4.66
CA THR A 33 -22.99 -9.00 3.28
C THR A 33 -21.67 -9.54 2.75
N LEU A 34 -20.56 -8.81 2.94
CA LEU A 34 -19.23 -9.28 2.52
C LEU A 34 -18.75 -10.48 3.35
N THR A 35 -19.02 -10.51 4.67
CA THR A 35 -18.73 -11.69 5.50
C THR A 35 -19.47 -12.93 4.97
N ARG A 36 -20.73 -12.78 4.56
CA ARG A 36 -21.54 -13.88 4.01
C ARG A 36 -20.96 -14.40 2.70
N HIS A 37 -20.61 -13.51 1.77
CA HIS A 37 -19.98 -13.87 0.50
C HIS A 37 -18.66 -14.62 0.71
N TYR A 38 -17.83 -14.13 1.63
CA TYR A 38 -16.58 -14.79 1.99
C TYR A 38 -16.80 -16.17 2.63
N ALA A 39 -17.74 -16.29 3.57
CA ALA A 39 -18.05 -17.56 4.22
C ALA A 39 -18.55 -18.61 3.21
N ARG A 40 -19.43 -18.22 2.28
CA ARG A 40 -19.90 -19.09 1.20
C ARG A 40 -18.75 -19.60 0.33
N LEU A 41 -17.82 -18.72 -0.06
CA LEU A 41 -16.63 -19.11 -0.81
C LEU A 41 -15.79 -20.16 -0.06
N VAL A 42 -15.54 -19.96 1.23
CA VAL A 42 -14.77 -20.91 2.05
C VAL A 42 -15.52 -22.24 2.18
N SER A 43 -16.83 -22.21 2.42
CA SER A 43 -17.66 -23.41 2.50
C SER A 43 -17.67 -24.21 1.19
N ASN A 44 -17.84 -23.54 0.04
CA ASN A 44 -17.84 -24.19 -1.28
C ASN A 44 -16.49 -24.88 -1.56
N ARG A 45 -15.38 -24.21 -1.21
CA ARG A 45 -14.04 -24.79 -1.31
C ARG A 45 -13.87 -26.05 -0.45
N LEU A 46 -14.36 -26.04 0.79
CA LEU A 46 -14.26 -27.20 1.70
C LEU A 46 -15.14 -28.36 1.25
N ALA A 47 -16.31 -28.07 0.67
CA ALA A 47 -17.25 -29.07 0.20
C ALA A 47 -16.84 -29.75 -1.11
N GLY A 48 -15.80 -29.24 -1.81
CA GLY A 48 -15.40 -29.71 -3.14
C GLY A 48 -16.49 -29.53 -4.21
N ALA A 49 -17.53 -28.73 -3.91
CA ALA A 49 -18.63 -28.48 -4.81
C ALA A 49 -18.25 -27.36 -5.78
N ALA A 50 -18.45 -27.60 -7.08
CA ALA A 50 -18.60 -26.50 -8.04
C ALA A 50 -19.74 -25.61 -7.56
N ASP A 51 -19.57 -24.29 -7.70
CA ASP A 51 -20.47 -23.24 -7.23
C ASP A 51 -21.93 -23.65 -7.43
N GLN A 52 -22.59 -24.14 -6.38
CA GLN A 52 -24.02 -24.41 -6.47
C GLN A 52 -24.68 -23.04 -6.50
N PRO A 53 -25.53 -22.73 -7.50
CA PRO A 53 -26.27 -21.49 -7.52
C PRO A 53 -27.20 -21.52 -6.31
N GLY A 54 -26.75 -20.94 -5.20
CA GLY A 54 -27.61 -20.55 -4.10
C GLY A 54 -28.58 -19.47 -4.55
N GLU A 55 -29.58 -19.17 -3.73
CA GLU A 55 -30.52 -18.05 -3.94
C GLU A 55 -29.78 -16.85 -4.58
N GLU A 56 -30.30 -16.35 -5.70
CA GLU A 56 -29.76 -15.17 -6.37
C GLU A 56 -29.75 -14.01 -5.37
N ASP A 57 -28.58 -13.74 -4.78
CA ASP A 57 -28.43 -12.57 -3.93
C ASP A 57 -28.69 -11.34 -4.81
N GLU A 58 -29.55 -10.43 -4.36
CA GLU A 58 -29.81 -9.16 -5.03
C GLU A 58 -28.52 -8.36 -5.29
N TRP A 59 -27.52 -8.57 -4.42
CA TRP A 59 -26.18 -7.99 -4.50
C TRP A 59 -25.10 -9.09 -4.54
N PRO A 60 -24.83 -9.68 -5.73
CA PRO A 60 -23.71 -10.58 -5.91
C PRO A 60 -22.38 -9.82 -5.75
N VAL A 61 -21.32 -10.55 -5.39
CA VAL A 61 -20.01 -9.94 -5.10
C VAL A 61 -19.45 -9.15 -6.29
N ASP A 62 -19.68 -9.63 -7.52
CA ASP A 62 -19.28 -8.97 -8.76
C ASP A 62 -19.94 -7.60 -8.92
N ARG A 63 -21.24 -7.50 -8.62
CA ARG A 63 -21.99 -6.22 -8.64
C ARG A 63 -21.50 -5.27 -7.55
N ILE A 64 -21.19 -5.79 -6.35
CA ILE A 64 -20.63 -4.97 -5.26
C ILE A 64 -19.27 -4.39 -5.70
N ALA A 65 -18.40 -5.21 -6.29
CA ALA A 65 -17.09 -4.77 -6.78
C ALA A 65 -17.24 -3.63 -7.80
N ASP A 66 -18.02 -3.84 -8.86
CA ASP A 66 -18.17 -2.87 -9.96
C ASP A 66 -18.77 -1.54 -9.48
N VAL A 67 -19.85 -1.60 -8.71
CA VAL A 67 -20.56 -0.39 -8.25
C VAL A 67 -19.67 0.44 -7.33
N TYR A 68 -19.06 -0.17 -6.31
CA TYR A 68 -18.24 0.58 -5.36
C TYR A 68 -16.89 1.02 -5.96
N GLU A 69 -16.39 0.35 -6.99
CA GLU A 69 -15.23 0.83 -7.75
C GLU A 69 -15.55 2.11 -8.54
N ILE A 70 -16.72 2.16 -9.18
CA ILE A 70 -17.22 3.37 -9.84
C ILE A 70 -17.38 4.50 -8.82
N VAL A 71 -17.98 4.22 -7.67
CA VAL A 71 -18.13 5.21 -6.59
C VAL A 71 -16.76 5.71 -6.13
N ALA A 72 -15.81 4.82 -5.88
CA ALA A 72 -14.45 5.20 -5.50
C ALA A 72 -13.76 6.07 -6.56
N SER A 73 -14.06 5.86 -7.83
CA SER A 73 -13.47 6.65 -8.92
C SER A 73 -14.10 8.05 -9.08
N LEU A 74 -15.39 8.20 -8.74
CA LEU A 74 -16.16 9.43 -8.98
C LEU A 74 -16.35 10.30 -7.72
N GLU A 75 -16.31 9.70 -6.53
CA GLU A 75 -16.62 10.38 -5.29
C GLU A 75 -15.59 11.48 -4.99
N ALA A 76 -16.07 12.67 -4.61
CA ALA A 76 -15.24 13.83 -4.30
C ALA A 76 -14.73 13.81 -2.86
N LYS A 77 -15.55 13.30 -1.92
CA LYS A 77 -15.22 13.25 -0.49
C LYS A 77 -14.20 12.16 -0.20
N PRO A 78 -12.99 12.48 0.32
CA PRO A 78 -11.94 11.49 0.53
C PRO A 78 -12.35 10.31 1.43
N GLU A 79 -13.16 10.56 2.47
CA GLU A 79 -13.57 9.51 3.41
C GLU A 79 -14.51 8.49 2.76
N LEU A 80 -15.53 8.98 2.04
CA LEU A 80 -16.48 8.12 1.30
C LEU A 80 -15.77 7.38 0.17
N ARG A 81 -14.84 8.05 -0.51
CA ARG A 81 -14.01 7.46 -1.56
C ARG A 81 -13.21 6.27 -1.04
N ARG A 82 -12.53 6.42 0.10
CA ARG A 82 -11.77 5.35 0.74
C ARG A 82 -12.65 4.21 1.21
N ALA A 83 -13.79 4.52 1.80
CA ALA A 83 -14.76 3.51 2.22
C ALA A 83 -15.24 2.67 1.03
N ALA A 84 -15.60 3.33 -0.07
CA ALA A 84 -15.99 2.67 -1.32
C ALA A 84 -14.84 1.84 -1.91
N ALA A 85 -13.62 2.39 -1.95
CA ALA A 85 -12.43 1.66 -2.40
C ALA A 85 -12.16 0.41 -1.55
N PHE A 86 -12.34 0.49 -0.23
CA PHE A 86 -12.19 -0.65 0.67
C PHE A 86 -13.23 -1.74 0.40
N VAL A 87 -14.50 -1.35 0.23
CA VAL A 87 -15.60 -2.28 -0.09
C VAL A 87 -15.36 -2.96 -1.44
N ALA A 88 -15.00 -2.19 -2.46
CA ALA A 88 -14.66 -2.71 -3.79
C ALA A 88 -13.43 -3.64 -3.73
N GLY A 89 -12.37 -3.23 -3.02
CA GLY A 89 -11.16 -4.04 -2.84
C GLY A 89 -11.43 -5.37 -2.15
N THR A 90 -12.29 -5.36 -1.13
CA THR A 90 -12.74 -6.58 -0.45
C THR A 90 -13.52 -7.50 -1.39
N ALA A 91 -14.45 -6.94 -2.18
CA ALA A 91 -15.21 -7.71 -3.17
C ALA A 91 -14.30 -8.31 -4.25
N GLN A 92 -13.37 -7.51 -4.81
CA GLN A 92 -12.36 -7.99 -5.77
C GLN A 92 -11.45 -9.08 -5.19
N GLN A 93 -11.09 -8.98 -3.91
CA GLN A 93 -10.30 -10.00 -3.23
C GLN A 93 -11.07 -11.33 -3.12
N ILE A 94 -12.37 -11.29 -2.83
CA ILE A 94 -13.25 -12.47 -2.83
C ILE A 94 -13.31 -13.09 -4.25
N ILE A 95 -13.47 -12.26 -5.29
CA ILE A 95 -13.49 -12.70 -6.69
C ILE A 95 -12.16 -13.38 -7.06
N ALA A 96 -11.03 -12.77 -6.72
CA ALA A 96 -9.70 -13.33 -6.98
C ALA A 96 -9.50 -14.69 -6.29
N ARG A 97 -9.99 -14.84 -5.04
CA ARG A 97 -9.94 -16.12 -4.32
C ARG A 97 -10.86 -17.17 -4.94
N ARG A 98 -12.05 -16.79 -5.42
CA ARG A 98 -13.00 -17.67 -6.13
C ARG A 98 -12.39 -18.22 -7.42
N ALA A 99 -11.79 -17.37 -8.25
CA ALA A 99 -11.18 -17.78 -9.52
C ALA A 99 -10.07 -18.83 -9.31
N ARG A 100 -9.25 -18.66 -8.26
CA ARG A 100 -8.20 -19.61 -7.89
C ARG A 100 -8.75 -20.95 -7.40
N ALA A 101 -9.83 -20.93 -6.61
CA ALA A 101 -10.44 -22.14 -6.08
C ALA A 101 -11.10 -22.98 -7.18
N ALA A 102 -11.68 -22.34 -8.19
CA ALA A 102 -12.39 -23.01 -9.28
C ALA A 102 -11.47 -23.69 -10.32
N SER A 103 -10.15 -23.72 -10.12
CA SER A 103 -9.15 -24.23 -11.09
C SER A 103 -9.35 -23.68 -12.51
N VAL A 104 -9.94 -22.49 -12.62
CA VAL A 104 -10.09 -21.79 -13.89
C VAL A 104 -8.67 -21.59 -14.43
N PRO A 105 -8.40 -21.86 -15.72
CA PRO A 105 -7.09 -21.61 -16.30
C PRO A 105 -6.65 -20.20 -15.92
N LEU A 106 -5.56 -20.10 -15.16
CA LEU A 106 -5.02 -18.81 -14.73
C LEU A 106 -4.90 -17.93 -15.97
N ALA A 107 -5.38 -16.69 -15.87
CA ALA A 107 -5.29 -15.74 -16.96
C ALA A 107 -3.85 -15.71 -17.47
N THR A 108 -3.69 -15.88 -18.79
CA THR A 108 -2.35 -15.90 -19.40
C THR A 108 -1.62 -14.56 -19.21
N GLN A 109 -2.35 -13.50 -18.83
CA GLN A 109 -1.85 -12.16 -18.53
C GLN A 109 -2.64 -11.57 -17.36
N LEU A 110 -1.98 -10.80 -16.49
CA LEU A 110 -2.64 -10.05 -15.41
C LEU A 110 -3.45 -8.87 -15.92
N ILE A 111 -3.03 -8.29 -17.05
CA ILE A 111 -3.69 -7.20 -17.74
C ILE A 111 -3.61 -7.52 -19.23
N ASP A 112 -4.76 -7.51 -19.91
CA ASP A 112 -4.83 -7.63 -21.35
C ASP A 112 -5.59 -6.45 -21.96
N ARG A 113 -6.11 -6.59 -23.19
CA ARG A 113 -6.87 -5.51 -23.83
C ARG A 113 -8.19 -5.23 -23.10
N ASP A 114 -8.82 -6.26 -22.55
CA ASP A 114 -10.22 -6.26 -22.17
C ASP A 114 -10.42 -6.21 -20.65
N GLY A 115 -9.44 -6.63 -19.86
CA GLY A 115 -9.57 -6.62 -18.40
C GLY A 115 -8.27 -6.56 -17.60
N VAL A 116 -8.48 -6.42 -16.30
CA VAL A 116 -7.47 -6.45 -15.25
C VAL A 116 -7.82 -7.59 -14.29
N ASP A 117 -6.83 -8.37 -13.90
CA ASP A 117 -7.01 -9.44 -12.93
C ASP A 117 -7.50 -8.89 -11.58
N ALA A 118 -8.48 -9.57 -10.97
CA ALA A 118 -9.11 -9.15 -9.73
C ALA A 118 -8.12 -8.99 -8.57
N SER A 119 -7.00 -9.72 -8.56
CA SER A 119 -5.95 -9.55 -7.53
C SER A 119 -5.22 -8.22 -7.68
N VAL A 120 -4.99 -7.75 -8.91
CA VAL A 120 -4.40 -6.45 -9.20
C VAL A 120 -5.36 -5.33 -8.80
N ALA A 121 -6.64 -5.46 -9.18
CA ALA A 121 -7.68 -4.50 -8.81
C ALA A 121 -7.83 -4.38 -7.28
N ALA A 122 -7.99 -5.52 -6.59
CA ALA A 122 -8.08 -5.55 -5.12
C ALA A 122 -6.91 -4.85 -4.44
N SER A 123 -5.67 -5.14 -4.88
CA SER A 123 -4.47 -4.58 -4.27
C SER A 123 -4.38 -3.06 -4.42
N LEU A 124 -4.72 -2.53 -5.60
CA LEU A 124 -4.73 -1.08 -5.84
C LEU A 124 -5.88 -0.38 -5.11
N LEU A 125 -7.05 -1.02 -5.00
CA LEU A 125 -8.20 -0.51 -4.25
C LEU A 125 -7.91 -0.42 -2.75
N PHE A 126 -7.26 -1.43 -2.16
CA PHE A 126 -6.83 -1.36 -0.77
C PHE A 126 -5.77 -0.27 -0.56
N LEU A 127 -4.85 -0.12 -1.50
CA LEU A 127 -3.85 0.94 -1.45
C LEU A 127 -4.52 2.34 -1.51
N ALA A 128 -5.51 2.51 -2.39
CA ALA A 128 -6.34 3.72 -2.46
C ALA A 128 -7.17 3.97 -1.20
N ALA A 129 -7.64 2.91 -0.53
CA ALA A 129 -8.32 2.98 0.75
C ALA A 129 -7.37 3.26 1.94
N GLU A 130 -6.07 3.38 1.67
CA GLU A 130 -5.00 3.53 2.66
C GLU A 130 -4.94 2.37 3.67
N GLN A 131 -5.39 1.19 3.25
CA GLN A 131 -5.30 -0.05 4.02
C GLN A 131 -4.09 -0.86 3.57
N TYR A 132 -2.89 -0.41 3.98
CA TYR A 132 -1.61 -0.95 3.51
C TYR A 132 -1.39 -2.43 3.87
N ALA A 133 -1.93 -2.90 5.00
CA ALA A 133 -1.87 -4.29 5.40
C ALA A 133 -2.65 -5.19 4.41
N ASP A 134 -3.89 -4.81 4.12
CA ASP A 134 -4.75 -5.52 3.15
C ASP A 134 -4.18 -5.43 1.73
N ALA A 135 -3.59 -4.29 1.36
CA ALA A 135 -2.90 -4.13 0.08
C ALA A 135 -1.69 -5.05 -0.05
N ASN A 136 -0.90 -5.22 1.02
CA ASN A 136 0.24 -6.14 1.05
C ASN A 136 -0.20 -7.61 0.95
N GLU A 137 -1.24 -8.00 1.69
CA GLU A 137 -1.84 -9.34 1.61
C GLU A 137 -2.37 -9.63 0.20
N ALA A 138 -3.18 -8.72 -0.35
CA ALA A 138 -3.72 -8.83 -1.71
C ALA A 138 -2.59 -8.86 -2.77
N GLY A 139 -1.53 -8.08 -2.58
CA GLY A 139 -0.35 -8.10 -3.43
C GLY A 139 0.37 -9.45 -3.43
N GLY A 140 0.35 -10.18 -2.31
CA GLY A 140 0.83 -11.56 -2.22
C GLY A 140 0.05 -12.54 -3.10
N ALA A 141 -1.18 -12.18 -3.49
CA ALA A 141 -2.00 -12.94 -4.42
C ALA A 141 -1.73 -12.58 -5.91
N ILE A 142 -0.81 -11.67 -6.22
CA ILE A 142 -0.46 -11.39 -7.62
C ILE A 142 0.56 -12.43 -8.11
N VAL A 143 0.11 -13.35 -8.97
CA VAL A 143 0.95 -14.37 -9.61
C VAL A 143 1.37 -13.87 -10.99
N ILE A 144 2.67 -13.66 -11.19
CA ILE A 144 3.21 -13.20 -12.48
C ILE A 144 3.27 -14.40 -13.45
N PRO A 145 2.56 -14.38 -14.58
CA PRO A 145 2.60 -15.49 -15.54
C PRO A 145 3.99 -15.67 -16.17
N GLN A 146 4.33 -16.91 -16.51
CA GLN A 146 5.61 -17.21 -17.18
C GLN A 146 5.61 -16.80 -18.66
N ALA A 147 4.45 -16.88 -19.32
CA ALA A 147 4.24 -16.47 -20.71
C ALA A 147 3.43 -15.16 -20.79
N GLY A 148 3.23 -14.64 -22.01
CA GLY A 148 2.45 -13.42 -22.26
C GLY A 148 3.30 -12.21 -22.65
N LEU A 149 2.68 -11.03 -22.66
CA LEU A 149 3.38 -9.78 -22.95
C LEU A 149 4.37 -9.44 -21.84
N THR A 150 5.60 -9.10 -22.23
CA THR A 150 6.65 -8.69 -21.28
C THR A 150 6.21 -7.45 -20.50
N GLU A 151 5.60 -6.49 -21.17
CA GLU A 151 5.09 -5.25 -20.60
C GLU A 151 4.01 -5.50 -19.53
N ALA A 152 3.07 -6.42 -19.80
CA ALA A 152 2.05 -6.82 -18.82
C ALA A 152 2.67 -7.48 -17.58
N ARG A 153 3.68 -8.33 -17.78
CA ARG A 153 4.40 -8.99 -16.67
C ARG A 153 5.21 -8.03 -15.83
N GLU A 154 5.93 -7.09 -16.46
CA GLU A 154 6.70 -6.07 -15.73
C GLU A 154 5.77 -5.14 -14.96
N LEU A 155 4.66 -4.70 -15.58
CA LEU A 155 3.65 -3.90 -14.90
C LEU A 155 3.03 -4.64 -13.71
N GLY A 156 2.72 -5.93 -13.86
CA GLY A 156 2.27 -6.77 -12.74
C GLY A 156 3.29 -6.86 -11.59
N ARG A 157 4.60 -6.93 -11.90
CA ARG A 157 5.66 -6.87 -10.88
C ARG A 157 5.73 -5.51 -10.19
N HIS A 158 5.63 -4.43 -10.97
CA HIS A 158 5.62 -3.08 -10.42
C HIS A 158 4.45 -2.84 -9.48
N VAL A 159 3.22 -3.23 -9.88
CA VAL A 159 2.05 -3.11 -9.01
C VAL A 159 2.22 -3.95 -7.75
N ARG A 160 2.68 -5.20 -7.87
CA ARG A 160 2.94 -6.07 -6.71
C ARG A 160 3.94 -5.46 -5.73
N ASP A 161 5.03 -4.90 -6.23
CA ASP A 161 6.04 -4.29 -5.36
C ASP A 161 5.59 -2.95 -4.79
N LEU A 162 4.79 -2.17 -5.54
CA LEU A 162 4.18 -0.94 -5.06
C LEU A 162 3.29 -1.22 -3.84
N VAL A 163 2.31 -2.12 -3.97
CA VAL A 163 1.34 -2.40 -2.90
C VAL A 163 1.99 -3.09 -1.68
N ARG A 164 3.16 -3.71 -1.85
CA ARG A 164 3.94 -4.33 -0.77
C ARG A 164 4.99 -3.40 -0.16
N GLY A 165 5.18 -2.20 -0.70
CA GLY A 165 6.16 -1.24 -0.21
C GLY A 165 7.61 -1.50 -0.66
N ASN A 166 7.82 -2.39 -1.64
CA ASN A 166 9.15 -2.71 -2.18
C ASN A 166 9.55 -1.69 -3.27
N LEU A 167 9.59 -0.41 -2.93
CA LEU A 167 9.73 0.67 -3.91
C LEU A 167 11.11 0.67 -4.60
N GLY A 168 12.19 0.34 -3.87
CA GLY A 168 13.54 0.21 -4.44
C GLY A 168 13.60 -0.79 -5.60
N ALA A 169 12.93 -1.94 -5.47
CA ALA A 169 12.88 -2.96 -6.51
C ALA A 169 12.15 -2.50 -7.80
N ILE A 170 11.29 -1.48 -7.71
CA ILE A 170 10.68 -0.85 -8.90
C ILE A 170 11.75 -0.04 -9.65
N LEU A 171 12.53 0.76 -8.93
CA LEU A 171 13.55 1.63 -9.50
C LEU A 171 14.75 0.84 -10.05
N GLU A 172 15.20 -0.21 -9.36
CA GLU A 172 16.25 -1.11 -9.87
C GLU A 172 15.87 -1.76 -11.21
N ARG A 173 14.59 -2.16 -11.34
CA ARG A 173 14.07 -2.72 -12.60
C ARG A 173 13.97 -1.67 -13.70
N ARG A 174 13.59 -0.43 -13.37
CA ARG A 174 13.61 0.70 -14.31
C ARG A 174 14.98 0.84 -14.93
N ASP A 175 16.01 0.93 -14.09
CA ASP A 175 17.39 1.17 -14.50
C ASP A 175 17.94 0.01 -15.34
N SER A 176 17.61 -1.23 -14.94
CA SER A 176 17.96 -2.45 -15.69
C SER A 176 17.22 -2.58 -17.04
N SER A 177 16.17 -1.79 -17.28
CA SER A 177 15.31 -1.89 -18.46
C SER A 177 15.51 -0.74 -19.46
N VAL A 178 16.37 0.23 -19.16
CA VAL A 178 16.61 1.41 -20.01
C VAL A 178 17.05 1.01 -21.43
N GLU A 179 17.93 0.02 -21.55
CA GLU A 179 18.41 -0.46 -22.86
C GLU A 179 17.32 -1.14 -23.67
N ARG A 180 16.44 -1.91 -23.02
CA ARG A 180 15.30 -2.58 -23.68
C ARG A 180 14.27 -1.60 -24.21
N ARG A 181 14.09 -0.45 -23.54
CA ARG A 181 13.16 0.61 -23.97
C ARG A 181 13.63 1.37 -25.21
N ARG A 182 14.94 1.42 -25.44
CA ARG A 182 15.53 2.06 -26.64
C ARG A 182 15.42 1.21 -27.88
N ALA A 183 15.14 -0.10 -27.75
CA ALA A 183 14.97 -0.97 -28.90
C ALA A 183 13.70 -0.59 -29.68
N PRO A 184 13.76 -0.50 -31.02
CA PRO A 184 12.59 -0.22 -31.82
C PRO A 184 11.52 -1.30 -31.60
N PRO A 185 10.22 -0.94 -31.62
CA PRO A 185 9.15 -1.93 -31.47
C PRO A 185 9.31 -3.01 -32.53
N LYS A 186 9.38 -4.27 -32.09
CA LYS A 186 9.39 -5.41 -33.03
C LYS A 186 8.13 -5.34 -33.89
N ASP A 187 8.29 -5.58 -35.19
CA ASP A 187 7.16 -5.66 -36.13
C ASP A 187 6.04 -6.53 -35.55
N GLY A 188 4.85 -5.95 -35.49
CA GLY A 188 3.69 -6.54 -34.85
C GLY A 188 2.41 -5.87 -35.34
N ARG A 189 1.27 -6.55 -35.15
CA ARG A 189 -0.04 -5.97 -35.48
C ARG A 189 -0.24 -4.69 -34.65
N LEU A 190 -0.74 -3.62 -35.29
CA LEU A 190 -0.97 -2.30 -34.70
C LEU A 190 -1.63 -2.36 -33.31
N GLN A 191 -2.64 -3.23 -33.15
CA GLN A 191 -3.36 -3.41 -31.88
C GLN A 191 -2.46 -3.87 -30.73
N ARG A 192 -1.53 -4.79 -31.00
CA ARG A 192 -0.59 -5.33 -30.02
C ARG A 192 0.47 -4.29 -29.68
N SER A 193 0.92 -3.51 -30.66
CA SER A 193 1.86 -2.40 -30.45
C SER A 193 1.24 -1.30 -29.59
N ALA A 194 -0.02 -0.94 -29.85
CA ALA A 194 -0.76 0.01 -29.02
C ALA A 194 -0.93 -0.48 -27.58
N LEU A 195 -1.34 -1.75 -27.37
CA LEU A 195 -1.42 -2.34 -26.03
C LEU A 195 -0.07 -2.29 -25.30
N ARG A 196 1.03 -2.68 -25.96
CA ARG A 196 2.38 -2.60 -25.38
C ARG A 196 2.75 -1.18 -24.98
N ALA A 197 2.45 -0.19 -25.82
CA ALA A 197 2.75 1.20 -25.55
C ALA A 197 1.96 1.72 -24.33
N MET A 198 0.66 1.40 -24.25
CA MET A 198 -0.16 1.76 -23.08
C MET A 198 0.36 1.11 -21.80
N LEU A 199 0.64 -0.20 -21.81
CA LEU A 199 1.19 -0.91 -20.64
C LEU A 199 2.56 -0.37 -20.22
N SER A 200 3.41 -0.01 -21.19
CA SER A 200 4.71 0.62 -20.92
C SER A 200 4.56 2.00 -20.28
N ALA A 201 3.60 2.81 -20.75
CA ALA A 201 3.31 4.12 -20.18
C ALA A 201 2.76 4.01 -18.75
N LEU A 202 1.88 3.03 -18.48
CA LEU A 202 1.44 2.73 -17.11
C LEU A 202 2.61 2.29 -16.22
N GLY A 203 3.50 1.44 -16.73
CA GLY A 203 4.72 1.05 -16.01
C GLY A 203 5.60 2.23 -15.64
N GLN A 204 5.84 3.15 -16.58
CA GLN A 204 6.57 4.40 -16.32
C GLN A 204 5.88 5.27 -15.28
N GLY A 205 4.55 5.35 -15.31
CA GLY A 205 3.79 6.07 -14.29
C GLY A 205 3.99 5.47 -12.90
N VAL A 206 4.01 4.14 -12.77
CA VAL A 206 4.30 3.47 -11.49
C VAL A 206 5.74 3.72 -11.03
N GLU A 207 6.71 3.73 -11.95
CA GLU A 207 8.10 4.07 -11.63
C GLU A 207 8.24 5.51 -11.10
N HIS A 208 7.56 6.46 -11.73
CA HIS A 208 7.50 7.84 -11.25
C HIS A 208 6.82 7.94 -9.88
N LEU A 209 5.75 7.19 -9.65
CA LEU A 209 5.08 7.16 -8.35
C LEU A 209 5.99 6.59 -7.27
N ALA A 210 6.74 5.51 -7.56
CA ALA A 210 7.71 4.95 -6.63
C ALA A 210 8.85 5.93 -6.33
N ALA A 211 9.34 6.65 -7.35
CA ALA A 211 10.34 7.69 -7.17
C ALA A 211 9.82 8.83 -6.27
N HIS A 212 8.60 9.31 -6.50
CA HIS A 212 7.96 10.33 -5.65
C HIS A 212 7.91 9.94 -4.16
N LEU A 213 7.56 8.67 -3.89
CA LEU A 213 7.42 8.12 -2.55
C LEU A 213 8.75 7.90 -1.82
N LEU A 214 9.86 7.79 -2.56
CA LEU A 214 11.22 7.66 -2.01
C LEU A 214 11.99 8.98 -2.02
N ALA A 215 11.53 9.96 -2.80
CA ALA A 215 12.17 11.26 -2.90
C ALA A 215 11.92 12.12 -1.65
N GLY A 216 12.78 13.11 -1.45
CA GLY A 216 12.60 14.14 -0.43
C GLY A 216 11.41 15.06 -0.70
N ALA A 217 11.18 16.01 0.21
CA ALA A 217 10.04 16.94 0.14
C ALA A 217 10.05 17.85 -1.11
N ASP A 218 11.22 18.13 -1.69
CA ASP A 218 11.39 19.10 -2.78
C ASP A 218 11.13 18.55 -4.19
N GLU A 219 10.84 17.25 -4.34
CA GLU A 219 10.75 16.56 -5.64
C GLU A 219 9.30 16.21 -6.04
N GLU A 220 8.45 17.22 -6.26
CA GLU A 220 7.04 17.02 -6.66
C GLU A 220 6.84 16.61 -8.13
N ALA A 221 7.85 16.81 -8.98
CA ALA A 221 7.77 16.55 -10.42
C ALA A 221 7.38 15.09 -10.74
N HIS A 222 7.74 14.14 -9.87
CA HIS A 222 7.49 12.72 -10.03
C HIS A 222 5.99 12.36 -9.94
N LEU A 223 5.25 12.90 -8.97
CA LEU A 223 3.80 12.64 -8.87
C LEU A 223 3.03 13.20 -10.07
N SER A 224 3.41 14.40 -10.52
CA SER A 224 2.82 15.01 -11.70
C SER A 224 3.06 14.14 -12.95
N ALA A 225 4.29 13.66 -13.16
CA ALA A 225 4.63 12.77 -14.26
C ALA A 225 3.86 11.43 -14.19
N ALA A 226 3.76 10.82 -13.00
CA ALA A 226 3.00 9.60 -12.79
C ALA A 226 1.52 9.78 -13.18
N THR A 227 0.91 10.83 -12.64
CA THR A 227 -0.50 11.17 -12.87
C THR A 227 -0.77 11.49 -14.35
N ALA A 228 0.15 12.20 -15.00
CA ALA A 228 0.06 12.53 -16.42
C ALA A 228 0.09 11.26 -17.30
N ALA A 229 0.99 10.31 -17.01
CA ALA A 229 1.06 9.05 -17.73
C ALA A 229 -0.24 8.24 -17.62
N PHE A 230 -0.82 8.13 -16.41
CA PHE A 230 -2.09 7.42 -16.21
C PHE A 230 -3.25 8.10 -16.94
N LYS A 231 -3.37 9.44 -16.83
CA LYS A 231 -4.40 10.21 -17.55
C LYS A 231 -4.28 10.08 -19.06
N GLN A 232 -3.05 10.07 -19.58
CA GLN A 232 -2.79 9.90 -21.00
C GLN A 232 -3.27 8.52 -21.49
N VAL A 233 -2.96 7.44 -20.77
CA VAL A 233 -3.44 6.11 -21.12
C VAL A 233 -4.96 6.04 -21.07
N LEU A 234 -5.57 6.60 -20.02
CA LEU A 234 -7.03 6.64 -19.90
C LEU A 234 -7.68 7.35 -21.11
N ALA A 235 -7.14 8.51 -21.50
CA ALA A 235 -7.63 9.28 -22.66
C ALA A 235 -7.45 8.54 -23.99
N LEU A 236 -6.37 7.79 -24.17
CA LEU A 236 -6.07 7.04 -25.41
C LEU A 236 -6.80 5.70 -25.49
N SER A 237 -7.34 5.20 -24.37
CA SER A 237 -7.94 3.86 -24.30
C SER A 237 -9.33 3.76 -24.93
N SER A 238 -9.96 4.88 -25.27
CA SER A 238 -11.22 4.91 -26.01
C SER A 238 -11.16 5.99 -27.08
N GLN A 239 -11.11 5.59 -28.34
CA GLN A 239 -11.16 6.52 -29.47
C GLN A 239 -12.24 6.11 -30.46
N VAL A 240 -12.94 7.13 -30.97
CA VAL A 240 -13.88 7.02 -32.07
C VAL A 240 -13.29 7.81 -33.23
N GLY A 241 -12.91 7.11 -34.30
CA GLY A 241 -12.48 7.71 -35.56
C GLY A 241 -13.47 7.43 -36.67
N SER A 242 -13.31 8.07 -37.82
CA SER A 242 -13.97 7.68 -39.06
C SER A 242 -12.94 7.10 -40.02
N VAL A 243 -13.31 6.01 -40.71
CA VAL A 243 -12.50 5.43 -41.78
C VAL A 243 -13.34 5.44 -43.06
N PRO A 244 -12.80 5.94 -44.19
CA PRO A 244 -13.49 5.84 -45.46
C PRO A 244 -13.53 4.37 -45.90
N LEU A 245 -14.73 3.79 -45.92
CA LEU A 245 -14.99 2.46 -46.47
C LEU A 245 -15.46 2.59 -47.92
N MET A 246 -14.64 2.07 -48.84
CA MET A 246 -15.06 1.82 -50.22
C MET A 246 -15.93 0.56 -50.24
N LEU A 247 -17.25 0.75 -50.29
CA LEU A 247 -18.19 -0.33 -50.57
C LEU A 247 -18.16 -0.61 -52.08
N ALA A 248 -17.97 -1.87 -52.48
CA ALA A 248 -17.88 -2.27 -53.90
C ALA A 248 -19.06 -1.84 -54.78
N SER A 249 -20.19 -1.44 -54.17
CA SER A 249 -21.42 -0.99 -54.82
C SER A 249 -21.60 0.54 -54.90
N LYS A 250 -20.69 1.37 -54.37
CA LYS A 250 -20.78 2.85 -54.43
C LYS A 250 -19.45 3.49 -54.82
N ARG A 251 -19.50 4.47 -55.75
CA ARG A 251 -18.34 5.29 -56.18
C ARG A 251 -17.92 6.36 -55.16
N GLU A 252 -18.74 6.58 -54.12
CA GLU A 252 -18.44 7.48 -53.01
C GLU A 252 -18.19 6.66 -51.75
N GLY A 253 -17.06 6.93 -51.08
CA GLY A 253 -16.69 6.26 -49.84
C GLY A 253 -17.69 6.59 -48.72
N VAL A 254 -18.12 5.58 -47.99
CA VAL A 254 -18.95 5.78 -46.80
C VAL A 254 -18.00 5.94 -45.61
N GLU A 255 -18.05 7.07 -44.91
CA GLU A 255 -17.36 7.17 -43.63
C GLU A 255 -18.03 6.25 -42.62
N ALA A 256 -17.30 5.25 -42.15
CA ALA A 256 -17.75 4.37 -41.09
C ALA A 256 -17.04 4.70 -39.78
N PRO A 257 -17.78 4.75 -38.65
CA PRO A 257 -17.16 4.94 -37.35
C PRO A 257 -16.32 3.70 -36.99
N LEU A 258 -15.02 3.91 -36.76
CA LEU A 258 -14.12 2.94 -36.18
C LEU A 258 -13.98 3.24 -34.69
N VAL A 259 -14.38 2.29 -33.85
CA VAL A 259 -14.24 2.41 -32.40
C VAL A 259 -13.14 1.47 -31.94
N THR A 260 -12.08 2.03 -31.34
CA THR A 260 -11.01 1.25 -30.69
C THR A 260 -11.13 1.41 -29.19
N ARG A 261 -11.18 0.27 -28.48
CA ARG A 261 -11.27 0.24 -27.01
C ARG A 261 -10.23 -0.69 -26.41
N TYR A 262 -9.62 -0.19 -25.34
CA TYR A 262 -8.65 -0.88 -24.50
C TYR A 262 -9.13 -0.79 -23.06
N LEU A 263 -10.10 -1.64 -22.71
CA LEU A 263 -10.77 -1.60 -21.41
C LEU A 263 -9.83 -1.95 -20.26
N GLY A 264 -8.94 -2.93 -20.45
CA GLY A 264 -7.92 -3.30 -19.45
C GLY A 264 -6.98 -2.13 -19.10
N PRO A 265 -6.32 -1.50 -20.08
CA PRO A 265 -5.50 -0.30 -19.83
C PRO A 265 -6.29 0.88 -19.25
N ALA A 266 -7.52 1.14 -19.70
CA ALA A 266 -8.37 2.19 -19.13
C ALA A 266 -8.68 1.92 -17.65
N HIS A 267 -9.09 0.70 -17.35
CA HIS A 267 -9.43 0.26 -16.00
C HIS A 267 -8.22 0.37 -15.07
N LEU A 268 -7.06 -0.16 -15.48
CA LEU A 268 -5.84 -0.07 -14.68
C LEU A 268 -5.38 1.39 -14.50
N ALA A 269 -5.48 2.23 -15.52
CA ALA A 269 -5.16 3.64 -15.41
C ALA A 269 -6.03 4.36 -14.36
N SER A 270 -7.33 4.04 -14.33
CA SER A 270 -8.26 4.58 -13.32
C SER A 270 -7.88 4.13 -11.91
N LEU A 271 -7.59 2.84 -11.72
CA LEU A 271 -7.16 2.28 -10.45
C LEU A 271 -5.82 2.89 -9.97
N LEU A 272 -4.87 3.10 -10.88
CA LEU A 272 -3.59 3.73 -10.56
C LEU A 272 -3.72 5.22 -10.22
N LEU A 273 -4.63 5.94 -10.88
CA LEU A 273 -4.97 7.32 -10.49
C LEU A 273 -5.58 7.38 -9.10
N LEU A 274 -6.50 6.46 -8.82
CA LEU A 274 -7.14 6.36 -7.51
C LEU A 274 -6.11 6.03 -6.41
N ALA A 275 -5.23 5.06 -6.66
CA ALA A 275 -4.16 4.68 -5.74
C ALA A 275 -3.13 5.80 -5.54
N ALA A 276 -2.68 6.46 -6.61
CA ALA A 276 -1.76 7.59 -6.54
C ALA A 276 -2.33 8.74 -5.69
N GLY A 277 -3.62 9.04 -5.85
CA GLY A 277 -4.30 10.03 -5.00
C GLY A 277 -4.40 9.61 -3.53
N GLY A 278 -4.56 8.31 -3.25
CA GLY A 278 -4.60 7.78 -1.88
C GLY A 278 -3.26 7.82 -1.15
N ILE A 279 -2.15 7.61 -1.88
CA ILE A 279 -0.81 7.47 -1.28
C ILE A 279 0.13 8.65 -1.51
N ALA A 280 -0.30 9.69 -2.24
CA ALA A 280 0.53 10.86 -2.54
C ALA A 280 1.20 11.49 -1.29
N GLU A 281 0.46 11.54 -0.18
CA GLU A 281 0.87 12.09 1.11
C GLU A 281 1.27 11.00 2.13
N ALA A 282 1.56 9.78 1.66
CA ALA A 282 1.94 8.66 2.51
C ALA A 282 3.45 8.46 2.59
N ALA A 283 4.26 9.25 1.88
CA ALA A 283 5.71 9.06 1.84
C ALA A 283 6.37 9.32 3.21
N LEU A 284 7.07 8.31 3.74
CA LEU A 284 7.85 8.42 4.98
C LEU A 284 8.97 9.45 4.86
N THR A 285 9.64 9.50 3.71
CA THR A 285 10.76 10.41 3.42
C THR A 285 10.40 11.89 3.46
N ARG A 286 9.11 12.23 3.44
CA ARG A 286 8.61 13.61 3.46
C ARG A 286 8.18 14.08 4.84
N LEU A 287 8.37 13.27 5.88
CA LEU A 287 8.06 13.70 7.24
C LEU A 287 9.02 14.82 7.68
N PRO A 288 8.50 15.97 8.15
CA PRO A 288 9.35 17.06 8.58
C PRO A 288 10.17 16.66 9.81
N ALA A 289 11.39 17.20 9.91
CA ALA A 289 12.23 17.02 11.07
C ALA A 289 11.51 17.58 12.32
N PRO A 290 11.46 16.81 13.43
CA PRO A 290 10.89 17.31 14.68
C PRO A 290 11.65 18.55 15.18
N ALA A 291 10.98 19.48 15.87
CA ALA A 291 11.62 20.71 16.34
C ALA A 291 12.89 20.42 17.19
N GLY A 292 14.00 21.06 16.84
CA GLY A 292 15.31 20.90 17.49
C GLY A 292 16.11 19.65 17.10
N ALA A 293 15.62 18.84 16.17
CA ALA A 293 16.33 17.68 15.64
C ALA A 293 17.39 18.08 14.60
N ASP A 294 18.48 17.32 14.53
CA ASP A 294 19.42 17.30 13.42
C ASP A 294 18.70 16.82 12.14
N GLY A 295 18.59 17.73 11.17
CA GLY A 295 17.93 17.48 9.90
C GLY A 295 18.64 16.42 9.05
N ASP A 296 19.98 16.39 9.06
CA ASP A 296 20.76 15.47 8.25
C ASP A 296 20.66 14.04 8.78
N PHE A 297 20.69 13.88 10.11
CA PHE A 297 20.41 12.60 10.75
C PHE A 297 18.99 12.14 10.41
N TRP A 298 18.00 13.01 10.57
CA TRP A 298 16.59 12.68 10.36
C TRP A 298 16.33 12.23 8.93
N GLU A 299 16.84 12.96 7.94
CA GLU A 299 16.62 12.65 6.53
C GLU A 299 17.30 11.34 6.12
N ARG A 300 18.55 11.11 6.54
CA ARG A 300 19.24 9.83 6.29
C ARG A 300 18.49 8.66 6.92
N TRP A 301 18.00 8.83 8.14
CA TRP A 301 17.24 7.80 8.84
C TRP A 301 15.90 7.49 8.16
N LEU A 302 15.16 8.52 7.72
CA LEU A 302 13.92 8.31 6.96
C LEU A 302 14.18 7.56 5.65
N ARG A 303 15.24 7.90 4.91
CA ARG A 303 15.61 7.17 3.67
C ARG A 303 15.93 5.71 3.96
N PHE A 304 16.71 5.42 5.00
CA PHE A 304 16.99 4.04 5.44
C PHE A 304 15.70 3.29 5.80
N ARG A 305 14.77 3.92 6.52
CA ARG A 305 13.50 3.29 6.90
C ARG A 305 12.53 3.11 5.74
N ALA A 306 12.60 3.97 4.73
CA ALA A 306 11.70 3.93 3.58
C ALA A 306 11.90 2.66 2.73
N ASP A 307 13.06 2.02 2.78
CA ASP A 307 13.32 0.75 2.07
C ASP A 307 12.39 -0.39 2.52
N GLN A 308 12.02 -0.41 3.80
CA GLN A 308 11.16 -1.45 4.37
C GLN A 308 9.74 -0.94 4.64
N THR A 309 9.62 0.32 5.05
CA THR A 309 8.35 0.92 5.48
C THR A 309 8.18 2.29 4.85
N PRO A 310 7.93 2.38 3.53
CA PRO A 310 7.82 3.66 2.84
C PRO A 310 6.53 4.43 3.14
N TYR A 311 5.51 3.73 3.65
CA TYR A 311 4.17 4.30 3.87
C TYR A 311 3.95 4.70 5.33
N VAL A 312 3.58 5.96 5.54
CA VAL A 312 3.08 6.50 6.80
C VAL A 312 1.57 6.31 6.84
N TRP A 313 1.09 5.52 7.80
CA TRP A 313 -0.32 5.17 7.84
C TRP A 313 -1.16 6.33 8.36
N ARG A 314 -2.46 6.33 8.07
CA ARG A 314 -3.37 7.39 8.53
C ARG A 314 -3.31 7.61 10.04
N ASN A 315 -3.35 6.54 10.82
CA ASN A 315 -3.21 6.62 12.28
C ASN A 315 -1.84 7.15 12.73
N HIS A 316 -0.78 6.93 11.95
CA HIS A 316 0.55 7.49 12.22
C HIS A 316 0.54 9.00 11.94
N ARG A 317 -0.02 9.43 10.80
CA ARG A 317 -0.15 10.86 10.47
C ARG A 317 -1.03 11.60 11.47
N GLU A 318 -2.11 10.99 11.94
CA GLU A 318 -2.95 11.55 13.02
C GLU A 318 -2.18 11.70 14.33
N ALA A 319 -1.31 10.74 14.68
CA ALA A 319 -0.44 10.86 15.84
C ALA A 319 0.58 12.00 15.66
N ILE A 320 1.22 12.08 14.50
CA ILE A 320 2.18 13.13 14.12
C ILE A 320 1.52 14.51 14.21
N ALA A 321 0.30 14.67 13.68
CA ALA A 321 -0.46 15.91 13.74
C ALA A 321 -0.84 16.33 15.17
N ARG A 322 -0.91 15.38 16.09
CA ARG A 322 -1.09 15.62 17.54
C ARG A 322 0.25 15.82 18.27
N GLU A 323 1.33 16.00 17.53
CA GLU A 323 2.65 16.37 18.06
C GLU A 323 3.26 15.36 19.04
N PHE A 324 2.87 14.08 18.95
CA PHE A 324 3.29 13.05 19.93
C PHE A 324 4.82 12.85 20.04
N HIS A 325 5.54 13.28 18.99
CA HIS A 325 6.98 13.16 18.79
C HIS A 325 7.75 14.47 19.11
N LEU A 326 7.04 15.52 19.54
CA LEU A 326 7.66 16.76 20.00
C LEU A 326 8.10 16.68 21.47
N PRO A 327 9.11 17.45 21.88
CA PRO A 327 9.61 17.43 23.25
C PRO A 327 8.56 17.94 24.23
N GLY A 328 8.54 17.37 25.44
CA GLY A 328 7.58 17.76 26.48
C GLY A 328 6.14 17.29 26.24
N LYS A 329 5.89 16.49 25.20
CA LYS A 329 4.60 15.85 24.93
C LYS A 329 4.66 14.36 25.26
N SER A 330 3.96 13.96 26.32
CA SER A 330 3.70 12.55 26.62
C SER A 330 2.47 12.07 25.85
N ALA A 331 2.48 10.80 25.42
CA ALA A 331 1.39 10.22 24.64
C ALA A 331 1.11 8.77 25.08
N VAL A 332 -0.16 8.38 25.08
CA VAL A 332 -0.60 7.00 25.25
C VAL A 332 -1.20 6.52 23.92
N LEU A 333 -0.56 5.54 23.31
CA LEU A 333 -0.95 5.02 22.00
C LEU A 333 -1.70 3.69 22.16
N VAL A 334 -3.02 3.70 21.87
CA VAL A 334 -3.86 2.50 21.85
C VAL A 334 -4.17 2.12 20.40
N LEU A 335 -3.39 1.19 19.87
CA LEU A 335 -3.55 0.66 18.52
C LEU A 335 -3.71 -0.87 18.61
N PRO A 336 -4.52 -1.52 17.76
CA PRO A 336 -4.59 -2.98 17.70
C PRO A 336 -3.27 -3.56 17.18
N THR A 337 -3.05 -4.86 17.35
CA THR A 337 -1.87 -5.53 16.77
C THR A 337 -1.93 -5.46 15.25
N GLY A 338 -0.80 -5.26 14.59
CA GLY A 338 -0.74 -5.06 13.14
C GLY A 338 -1.02 -3.62 12.66
N ALA A 339 -1.46 -2.70 13.52
CA ALA A 339 -1.71 -1.30 13.13
C ALA A 339 -0.46 -0.38 13.10
N GLY A 340 0.74 -0.97 13.03
CA GLY A 340 2.01 -0.23 12.95
C GLY A 340 2.43 0.49 14.23
N LYS A 341 2.17 -0.09 15.41
CA LYS A 341 2.64 0.44 16.71
C LYS A 341 4.15 0.72 16.71
N THR A 342 4.93 -0.25 16.22
CA THR A 342 6.38 -0.16 16.14
C THR A 342 6.82 1.06 15.32
N THR A 343 6.20 1.30 14.15
CA THR A 343 6.53 2.45 13.30
C THR A 343 6.37 3.78 14.03
N VAL A 344 5.28 3.97 14.78
CA VAL A 344 5.02 5.21 15.54
C VAL A 344 6.02 5.37 16.69
N SER A 345 6.27 4.30 17.44
CA SER A 345 7.26 4.34 18.54
C SER A 345 8.66 4.67 18.03
N VAL A 346 9.06 4.03 16.93
CA VAL A 346 10.38 4.19 16.30
C VAL A 346 10.57 5.60 15.73
N LEU A 347 9.52 6.24 15.21
CA LEU A 347 9.53 7.66 14.84
C LEU A 347 9.84 8.57 16.03
N LYS A 348 9.25 8.29 17.20
CA LYS A 348 9.55 9.06 18.42
C LYS A 348 10.98 8.85 18.87
N ILE A 349 11.46 7.60 18.86
CA ILE A 349 12.85 7.26 19.19
C ILE A 349 13.81 8.03 18.29
N ALA A 350 13.64 7.95 16.97
CA ALA A 350 14.48 8.66 16.00
C ALA A 350 14.46 10.17 16.23
N GLY A 351 13.29 10.76 16.50
CA GLY A 351 13.18 12.19 16.81
C GLY A 351 13.89 12.59 18.11
N THR A 352 13.92 11.70 19.12
CA THR A 352 14.67 11.93 20.37
C THR A 352 16.18 11.85 20.13
N LEU A 353 16.64 10.81 19.42
CA LEU A 353 18.06 10.62 19.10
C LEU A 353 18.61 11.74 18.21
N ALA A 354 17.82 12.21 17.25
CA ALA A 354 18.16 13.35 16.39
C ALA A 354 18.41 14.65 17.17
N ARG A 355 17.95 14.75 18.42
CA ARG A 355 18.19 15.90 19.32
C ARG A 355 19.39 15.70 20.24
N GLY A 356 20.16 14.63 20.05
CA GLY A 356 21.24 14.23 20.96
C GLY A 356 20.74 13.82 22.34
N LYS A 357 19.50 13.34 22.44
CA LYS A 357 18.90 12.85 23.69
C LYS A 357 18.88 11.32 23.68
N LYS A 358 18.94 10.73 24.87
CA LYS A 358 18.94 9.27 25.06
C LYS A 358 17.52 8.74 25.24
N VAL A 359 17.33 7.45 24.96
CA VAL A 359 16.03 6.76 25.06
C VAL A 359 16.13 5.59 26.01
N VAL A 360 15.16 5.47 26.92
CA VAL A 360 14.95 4.27 27.73
C VAL A 360 13.69 3.56 27.23
N PHE A 361 13.85 2.31 26.81
CA PHE A 361 12.75 1.47 26.35
C PHE A 361 12.44 0.39 27.39
N LEU A 362 11.24 0.45 27.97
CA LEU A 362 10.82 -0.50 29.01
C LEU A 362 10.08 -1.70 28.40
N ALA A 363 10.58 -2.91 28.68
CA ALA A 363 9.95 -4.16 28.27
C ALA A 363 9.55 -5.00 29.50
N PRO A 364 8.37 -5.63 29.49
CA PRO A 364 7.84 -6.35 30.67
C PRO A 364 8.61 -7.61 31.08
N THR A 365 9.47 -8.18 30.21
CA THR A 365 10.19 -9.42 30.48
C THR A 365 11.60 -9.38 29.89
N HIS A 366 12.55 -10.08 30.51
CA HIS A 366 13.93 -10.18 30.01
C HIS A 366 14.02 -10.75 28.60
N ALA A 367 13.24 -11.79 28.28
CA ALA A 367 13.22 -12.35 26.92
C ALA A 367 12.80 -11.32 25.86
N LEU A 368 11.92 -10.39 26.22
CA LEU A 368 11.50 -9.32 25.33
C LEU A 368 12.52 -8.16 25.31
N VAL A 369 13.30 -7.96 26.38
CA VAL A 369 14.46 -7.04 26.37
C VAL A 369 15.47 -7.49 25.33
N ASP A 370 15.87 -8.76 25.33
CA ASP A 370 16.85 -9.28 24.37
C ASP A 370 16.34 -9.12 22.93
N GLN A 371 15.09 -9.54 22.67
CA GLN A 371 14.48 -9.39 21.34
C GLN A 371 14.42 -7.92 20.89
N LEU A 372 13.98 -7.00 21.76
CA LEU A 372 13.85 -5.60 21.41
C LEU A 372 15.20 -4.91 21.24
N THR A 373 16.24 -5.37 21.93
CA THR A 373 17.61 -4.87 21.76
C THR A 373 18.09 -5.16 20.34
N ASP A 374 17.94 -6.39 19.87
CA ASP A 374 18.28 -6.78 18.50
C ASP A 374 17.42 -6.05 17.46
N ASP A 375 16.11 -5.99 17.68
CA ASP A 375 15.17 -5.31 16.77
C ASP A 375 15.49 -3.81 16.66
N LEU A 376 15.77 -3.12 17.77
CA LEU A 376 16.14 -1.70 17.76
C LEU A 376 17.53 -1.47 17.18
N GLN A 377 18.50 -2.36 17.42
CA GLN A 377 19.83 -2.26 16.83
C GLN A 377 19.77 -2.40 15.30
N ALA A 378 18.87 -3.22 14.77
CA ALA A 378 18.62 -3.32 13.33
C ALA A 378 17.91 -2.07 12.76
N LEU A 379 17.11 -1.37 13.57
CA LEU A 379 16.43 -0.12 13.18
C LEU A 379 17.32 1.12 13.30
N PHE A 380 18.39 1.04 14.10
CA PHE A 380 19.41 2.06 14.28
C PHE A 380 20.83 1.47 14.16
N PRO A 381 21.25 0.98 12.97
CA PRO A 381 22.55 0.31 12.79
C PRO A 381 23.74 1.19 13.19
N ALA A 382 24.65 0.64 13.98
CA ALA A 382 25.83 1.34 14.48
C ALA A 382 26.78 1.81 13.36
N ASP A 383 26.89 1.04 12.27
CA ASP A 383 27.72 1.37 11.11
C ASP A 383 27.20 2.56 10.29
N GLN A 384 25.89 2.84 10.35
CA GLN A 384 25.27 3.94 9.60
C GLN A 384 25.01 5.19 10.44
N PHE A 385 24.70 5.00 11.72
CA PHE A 385 24.24 6.08 12.61
C PHE A 385 25.14 6.31 13.83
N ALA A 386 26.15 5.47 14.06
CA ALA A 386 27.02 5.51 15.24
C ALA A 386 26.25 5.45 16.57
N LEU A 387 25.10 4.78 16.57
CA LEU A 387 24.24 4.59 17.74
C LEU A 387 24.46 3.22 18.37
N GLN A 388 24.52 3.17 19.69
CA GLN A 388 24.61 1.92 20.46
C GLN A 388 23.30 1.63 21.18
N VAL A 389 22.82 0.39 21.04
CA VAL A 389 21.69 -0.16 21.80
C VAL A 389 22.24 -1.18 22.81
N SER A 390 21.80 -1.09 24.06
CA SER A 390 22.19 -2.00 25.14
C SER A 390 20.99 -2.57 25.89
N GLY A 391 21.13 -3.80 26.38
CA GLY A 391 20.09 -4.51 27.14
C GLY A 391 20.40 -4.68 28.64
N ASP A 392 19.51 -5.41 29.32
CA ASP A 392 19.55 -5.69 30.77
C ASP A 392 20.90 -6.25 31.30
N PHE A 393 21.62 -6.99 30.47
CA PHE A 393 22.83 -7.71 30.87
C PHE A 393 24.14 -7.02 30.48
N ASP A 394 24.13 -6.03 29.59
CA ASP A 394 25.36 -5.44 29.05
C ASP A 394 26.03 -4.43 30.01
N SER A 395 25.26 -3.87 30.94
CA SER A 395 25.72 -2.82 31.87
C SER A 395 25.92 -3.32 33.32
N LEU A 396 26.18 -4.63 33.50
CA LEU A 396 26.27 -5.31 34.81
C LEU A 396 27.49 -4.97 35.69
N LEU A 397 28.38 -4.05 35.27
CA LEU A 397 29.57 -3.66 36.06
C LEU A 397 29.51 -2.18 36.48
N LEU A 398 29.07 -2.00 37.73
CA LEU A 398 28.77 -0.77 38.46
C LEU A 398 30.01 0.04 38.87
N ASP A 399 30.80 0.55 37.92
CA ASP A 399 31.76 1.63 38.24
C ASP A 399 31.71 2.81 37.26
N ASP A 400 31.06 2.67 36.09
CA ASP A 400 30.97 3.74 35.09
C ASP A 400 29.64 3.66 34.29
N ALA A 401 28.52 3.49 35.00
CA ALA A 401 27.20 3.19 34.45
C ALA A 401 26.58 4.37 33.66
N GLN A 402 27.13 4.66 32.49
CA GLN A 402 26.55 5.59 31.52
C GLN A 402 25.58 4.84 30.61
N LEU A 403 24.34 5.34 30.55
CA LEU A 403 23.34 4.88 29.58
C LEU A 403 23.86 5.11 28.15
N LYS A 404 23.65 4.14 27.27
CA LYS A 404 23.91 4.28 25.83
C LYS A 404 22.82 5.13 25.16
N ASP A 405 22.83 5.23 23.84
CA ASP A 405 21.87 6.03 23.09
C ASP A 405 20.44 5.50 23.25
N ILE A 406 20.29 4.17 23.19
CA ILE A 406 19.06 3.45 23.49
C ILE A 406 19.36 2.37 24.53
N GLU A 407 18.72 2.44 25.68
CA GLU A 407 18.82 1.42 26.72
C GLU A 407 17.48 0.67 26.84
N VAL A 408 17.49 -0.63 26.57
CA VAL A 408 16.32 -1.50 26.71
C VAL A 408 16.41 -2.21 28.05
N MET A 409 15.38 -2.08 28.88
CA MET A 409 15.40 -2.68 30.21
C MET A 409 14.03 -3.06 30.76
N THR A 410 14.04 -3.86 31.81
CA THR A 410 12.83 -4.12 32.62
C THR A 410 12.47 -2.92 33.51
N PRO A 411 11.18 -2.72 33.86
CA PRO A 411 10.76 -1.71 34.83
C PRO A 411 11.50 -1.81 36.17
N GLU A 412 11.77 -3.03 36.63
CA GLU A 412 12.49 -3.32 37.87
C GLU A 412 13.94 -2.84 37.82
N ARG A 413 14.64 -3.07 36.70
CA ARG A 413 16.00 -2.57 36.50
C ARG A 413 16.03 -1.05 36.40
N CYS A 414 15.06 -0.45 35.70
CA CYS A 414 14.93 1.01 35.61
C CYS A 414 14.78 1.64 37.00
N LEU A 415 13.89 1.07 37.83
CA LEU A 415 13.68 1.52 39.20
C LEU A 415 14.95 1.38 40.06
N ALA A 416 15.69 0.27 39.90
CA ALA A 416 16.96 0.06 40.59
C ALA A 416 18.00 1.11 40.17
N MET A 417 18.18 1.37 38.87
CA MET A 417 19.12 2.37 38.37
C MET A 417 18.77 3.78 38.83
N LEU A 418 17.48 4.15 38.82
CA LEU A 418 17.02 5.44 39.36
C LEU A 418 17.34 5.61 40.85
N SER A 419 17.42 4.51 41.60
CA SER A 419 17.71 4.51 43.04
C SER A 419 19.20 4.56 43.34
N PHE A 420 20.03 3.84 42.57
CA PHE A 420 21.46 3.67 42.86
C PHE A 420 22.38 4.56 42.01
N ALA A 421 21.95 4.97 40.81
CA ALA A 421 22.73 5.79 39.88
C ALA A 421 21.85 6.86 39.19
N PRO A 422 21.18 7.76 39.94
CA PRO A 422 20.30 8.78 39.36
C PRO A 422 21.03 9.72 38.40
N GLU A 423 22.34 9.92 38.59
CA GLU A 423 23.16 10.76 37.71
C GLU A 423 23.24 10.24 36.27
N ALA A 424 23.08 8.92 36.06
CA ALA A 424 22.99 8.35 34.71
C ALA A 424 21.81 8.93 33.92
N PHE A 425 20.76 9.40 34.62
CA PHE A 425 19.56 10.02 34.03
C PHE A 425 19.64 11.55 33.92
N ALA A 426 20.70 12.19 34.43
CA ALA A 426 20.83 13.64 34.42
C ALA A 426 21.08 14.22 33.01
N GLN A 427 21.60 13.40 32.09
CA GLN A 427 21.80 13.77 30.69
C GLN A 427 20.50 13.61 29.88
N GLY A 428 19.59 14.58 30.02
CA GLY A 428 18.45 14.86 29.13
C GLY A 428 17.78 13.67 28.42
N PHE A 429 16.79 13.07 29.06
CA PHE A 429 15.87 12.08 28.49
C PHE A 429 14.57 12.77 28.06
N CYS A 430 13.84 12.20 27.09
CA CYS A 430 12.57 12.73 26.59
C CYS A 430 11.48 11.65 26.52
#